data_AF-A0A423GDH3-F1
#
_entry.id   AF-A0A423GDH3-F1
#
_cell.length_a   1.000
_cell.length_b   1.000
_cell.length_c   1.000
_cell.angle_alpha   90.00
_cell.angle_beta   90.00
_cell.angle_gamma   90.00
#
_symmetry.space_group_name_H-M   'P 1'
#
loop_
_entity.id
_entity.type
_entity.pdbx_description
1 polymer ?
#
loop_
_entity_poly.entity_id
_entity_poly.type
_entity_poly.pdbx_seq_one_letter_code
_entity_poly.pdbx_strand_id
1 'polypeptide(L)'
;MSEKMREEFEKFAADHYLLCERSFERDRHQPDEYLDTDCQLAWEAWQDSLAAVVVELPEAYETNADGKWLARRSEVKRLIEAQGLKVAP
;
A
#
# COMPACT_ATOMS: atom_id res chain seq x y z
N MET A 1 0.86 -9.60 -4.80
CA MET A 1 0.47 -8.77 -3.64
C MET A 1 1.05 -9.39 -2.39
N SER A 2 1.52 -8.61 -1.40
CA SER A 2 2.08 -9.22 -0.17
C SER A 2 0.96 -9.57 0.83
N GLU A 3 1.11 -10.68 1.57
CA GLU A 3 0.21 -11.04 2.68
C GLU A 3 0.10 -9.90 3.70
N LYS A 4 1.22 -9.19 3.95
CA LYS A 4 1.25 -8.02 4.83
C LYS A 4 0.27 -6.93 4.41
N MET A 5 0.16 -6.65 3.10
CA MET A 5 -0.77 -5.63 2.59
C MET A 5 -2.22 -6.05 2.80
N ARG A 6 -2.49 -7.35 2.73
CA ARG A 6 -3.81 -7.93 2.97
C ARG A 6 -4.17 -7.87 4.46
N GLU A 7 -3.25 -8.22 5.36
CA GLU A 7 -3.44 -8.06 6.81
C GLU A 7 -3.75 -6.61 7.21
N GLU A 8 -3.05 -5.63 6.61
CA GLU A 8 -3.30 -4.21 6.85
C GLU A 8 -4.69 -3.79 6.38
N PHE A 9 -5.13 -4.28 5.22
CA PHE A 9 -6.49 -4.07 4.73
C PHE A 9 -7.53 -4.70 5.66
N GLU A 10 -7.39 -5.98 6.03
CA GLU A 10 -8.37 -6.69 6.87
C GLU A 10 -8.56 -5.99 8.22
N LYS A 11 -7.46 -5.52 8.82
CA LYS A 11 -7.52 -4.73 10.06
C LYS A 11 -8.25 -3.42 9.85
N PHE A 12 -7.89 -2.66 8.80
CA PHE A 12 -8.58 -1.41 8.48
C PHE A 12 -10.07 -1.65 8.23
N ALA A 13 -10.39 -2.71 7.49
CA ALA A 13 -11.75 -3.00 7.07
C ALA A 13 -12.64 -3.46 8.22
N ALA A 14 -12.10 -4.23 9.17
CA ALA A 14 -12.78 -4.60 10.41
C ALA A 14 -13.09 -3.38 11.30
N ASP A 15 -12.22 -2.37 11.31
CA ASP A 15 -12.39 -1.15 12.11
C ASP A 15 -13.37 -0.14 11.46
N HIS A 16 -13.47 -0.13 10.13
CA HIS A 16 -14.12 0.94 9.37
C HIS A 16 -15.37 0.53 8.56
N TYR A 17 -15.59 -0.76 8.33
CA TYR A 17 -16.78 -1.27 7.63
C TYR A 17 -17.61 -2.17 8.54
N LEU A 18 -18.89 -2.36 8.20
CA LEU A 18 -19.79 -3.31 8.86
C LEU A 18 -19.51 -4.76 8.40
N LEU A 19 -18.24 -5.13 8.28
CA LEU A 19 -17.80 -6.47 7.89
C LEU A 19 -17.67 -7.35 9.13
N CYS A 20 -17.90 -8.65 8.97
CA CYS A 20 -17.73 -9.62 10.04
C CYS A 20 -16.56 -10.56 9.74
N GLU A 21 -16.14 -11.39 10.70
CA GLU A 21 -15.04 -12.35 10.51
C GLU A 21 -15.22 -13.23 9.26
N ARG A 22 -16.48 -13.59 8.94
CA ARG A 22 -16.80 -14.38 7.75
C ARG A 22 -16.60 -13.64 6.43
N SER A 23 -16.64 -12.31 6.45
CA SER A 23 -16.42 -11.49 5.26
C SER A 23 -14.96 -11.57 4.77
N PHE A 24 -14.03 -11.98 5.65
CA PHE A 24 -12.63 -12.20 5.30
C PHE A 24 -12.33 -13.65 4.88
N GLU A 25 -13.35 -14.51 4.77
CA GLU A 25 -13.18 -15.86 4.22
C GLU A 25 -12.78 -15.78 2.74
N ARG A 26 -11.72 -16.51 2.39
CA ARG A 26 -11.17 -16.55 1.02
C ARG A 26 -11.70 -17.73 0.23
N ASP A 27 -11.77 -17.57 -1.08
CA ASP A 27 -12.11 -18.69 -1.95
C ASP A 27 -10.96 -19.72 -1.91
N ARG A 28 -11.31 -20.97 -1.63
CA ARG A 28 -10.34 -22.09 -1.55
C ARG A 28 -9.66 -22.41 -2.89
N HIS A 29 -10.32 -22.10 -3.99
CA HIS A 29 -9.85 -22.29 -5.36
C HIS A 29 -9.22 -21.01 -5.92
N GLN A 30 -9.61 -19.85 -5.39
CA GLN A 30 -9.07 -18.54 -5.74
C GLN A 30 -8.62 -17.79 -4.46
N PRO A 31 -7.48 -18.17 -3.86
CA PRO A 31 -7.06 -17.66 -2.55
C PRO A 31 -6.71 -16.16 -2.52
N ASP A 32 -6.75 -15.50 -3.68
CA ASP A 32 -6.59 -14.06 -3.80
C ASP A 32 -7.91 -13.29 -3.67
N GLU A 33 -9.06 -13.98 -3.73
CA GLU A 33 -10.40 -13.39 -3.69
C GLU A 33 -11.11 -13.68 -2.37
N TYR A 34 -11.88 -12.70 -1.90
CA TYR A 34 -12.82 -12.89 -0.79
C TYR A 34 -14.15 -13.47 -1.30
N LEU A 35 -14.77 -14.34 -0.51
CA LEU A 35 -16.09 -14.90 -0.81
C LEU A 35 -17.21 -13.86 -0.67
N ASP A 36 -17.02 -12.91 0.25
CA ASP A 36 -17.93 -11.80 0.47
C ASP A 36 -17.68 -10.71 -0.58
N THR A 37 -18.72 -10.38 -1.35
CA THR A 37 -18.62 -9.43 -2.47
C THR A 37 -18.30 -8.01 -1.99
N ASP A 38 -18.82 -7.58 -0.85
CA ASP A 38 -18.54 -6.23 -0.33
C ASP A 38 -17.09 -6.14 0.15
N CYS A 39 -16.58 -7.20 0.78
CA CYS A 39 -15.17 -7.31 1.14
C CYS A 39 -14.26 -7.33 -0.09
N GLN A 40 -14.62 -8.08 -1.13
CA GLN A 40 -13.86 -8.15 -2.38
C GLN A 40 -13.80 -6.78 -3.08
N LEU A 41 -14.92 -6.05 -3.16
CA LEU A 41 -14.95 -4.71 -3.73
C LEU A 41 -14.12 -3.72 -2.92
N ALA A 42 -14.18 -3.78 -1.59
CA ALA A 42 -13.35 -2.95 -0.71
C ALA A 42 -11.86 -3.26 -0.88
N TRP A 43 -11.50 -4.53 -1.08
CA TRP A 43 -10.13 -4.97 -1.33
C TRP A 43 -9.59 -4.44 -2.66
N GLU A 44 -10.36 -4.55 -3.74
CA GLU A 44 -9.98 -4.02 -5.05
C GLU A 44 -9.79 -2.49 -5.01
N ALA A 45 -10.72 -1.77 -4.38
CA ALA A 45 -10.60 -0.32 -4.20
C ALA A 45 -9.37 0.07 -3.37
N TRP A 46 -9.03 -0.73 -2.34
CA TRP A 46 -7.82 -0.54 -1.54
C TRP A 46 -6.56 -0.70 -2.41
N GLN A 47 -6.48 -1.74 -3.23
CA GLN A 47 -5.35 -1.95 -4.14
C GLN A 47 -5.18 -0.79 -5.11
N ASP A 48 -6.28 -0.33 -5.73
CA ASP A 48 -6.25 0.79 -6.67
C ASP A 48 -5.81 2.09 -5.99
N SER A 49 -6.23 2.31 -4.74
CA SER A 49 -5.81 3.47 -3.95
C SER A 49 -4.29 3.49 -3.71
N LEU A 50 -3.67 2.33 -3.50
CA LEU A 50 -2.23 2.21 -3.32
C LEU A 50 -1.47 2.38 -4.64
N ALA A 51 -2.01 1.86 -5.74
CA ALA A 51 -1.44 2.02 -7.07
C ALA A 51 -1.47 3.49 -7.55
N ALA A 52 -2.45 4.27 -7.09
CA ALA A 52 -2.56 5.70 -7.40
C ALA A 52 -1.47 6.56 -6.73
N VAL A 53 -0.78 6.06 -5.71
CA VAL A 53 0.26 6.81 -5.01
C VAL A 53 1.58 6.76 -5.78
N VAL A 54 1.90 7.83 -6.50
CA VAL A 54 3.16 7.97 -7.26
C VAL A 54 4.01 9.09 -6.67
N VAL A 55 5.14 8.70 -6.06
CA VAL A 55 6.12 9.65 -5.53
C VAL A 55 7.13 10.00 -6.60
N GLU A 56 7.02 11.18 -7.20
CA GLU A 56 7.99 11.69 -8.16
C GLU A 56 9.29 12.05 -7.43
N LEU A 57 10.37 11.38 -7.81
CA LEU A 57 11.72 11.69 -7.33
C LEU A 57 12.40 12.69 -8.28
N PRO A 58 13.30 13.56 -7.80
CA PRO A 58 13.99 14.51 -8.64
C PRO A 58 14.94 13.78 -9.60
N GLU A 59 15.07 14.29 -10.81
CA GLU A 59 15.94 13.74 -11.86
C GLU A 59 17.44 13.80 -11.50
N ALA A 60 17.81 14.72 -10.60
CA ALA A 60 19.18 14.93 -10.15
C ALA A 60 19.50 14.06 -8.92
N TYR A 61 20.03 12.88 -9.16
CA TYR A 61 20.61 12.03 -8.13
C TYR A 61 22.13 12.17 -8.15
N GLU A 62 22.72 12.48 -7.00
CA GLU A 62 24.16 12.30 -6.82
C GLU A 62 24.43 10.79 -6.90
N THR A 63 25.31 10.35 -7.80
CA THR A 63 25.86 8.99 -7.74
C THR A 63 27.14 9.00 -6.91
N ASN A 64 27.32 8.03 -6.03
CA ASN A 64 28.61 7.84 -5.37
C ASN A 64 29.69 7.41 -6.40
N ALA A 65 30.95 7.32 -5.96
CA ALA A 65 32.07 6.91 -6.82
C ALA A 65 31.90 5.50 -7.44
N ASP A 66 31.01 4.67 -6.88
CA ASP A 66 30.68 3.33 -7.37
C ASP A 66 29.46 3.32 -8.32
N GLY A 67 28.93 4.49 -8.69
CA GLY A 67 27.74 4.61 -9.53
C GLY A 67 26.42 4.29 -8.82
N LYS A 68 26.42 4.16 -7.49
CA LYS A 68 25.19 3.94 -6.70
C LYS A 68 24.49 5.26 -6.41
N TRP A 69 23.17 5.23 -6.50
CA TRP A 69 22.29 6.35 -6.21
C TRP A 69 22.40 6.79 -4.74
N LEU A 70 22.69 8.07 -4.50
CA LEU A 70 22.65 8.70 -3.19
C LEU A 70 21.33 9.47 -3.05
N ALA A 71 20.24 8.73 -2.81
CA ALA A 71 19.01 9.38 -2.35
C ALA A 71 19.18 9.76 -0.88
N ARG A 72 19.25 11.06 -0.56
CA ARG A 72 19.27 11.51 0.84
C ARG A 72 17.93 11.15 1.46
N ARG A 73 17.94 10.31 2.49
CA ARG A 73 16.73 9.85 3.20
C ARG A 73 15.79 11.00 3.58
N SER A 74 16.34 12.14 3.99
CA SER A 74 15.58 13.36 4.33
C SER A 74 14.86 13.98 3.13
N GLU A 75 15.46 13.92 1.95
CA GLU A 75 14.89 14.47 0.73
C GLU A 75 13.76 13.61 0.20
N VAL A 76 13.94 12.28 0.19
CA VAL A 76 12.87 11.33 -0.12
C VAL A 76 11.70 11.49 0.84
N LYS A 77 11.98 11.59 2.15
CA LYS A 77 10.95 11.82 3.16
C LYS A 77 10.17 13.12 2.88
N ARG A 78 10.87 14.23 2.61
CA ARG A 78 10.25 15.51 2.30
C ARG A 78 9.35 15.44 1.06
N LEU A 79 9.77 14.74 0.01
CA LEU A 79 8.99 14.61 -1.22
C LEU A 79 7.71 13.80 -1.02
N ILE A 80 7.80 12.70 -0.25
CA ILE A 80 6.62 11.91 0.14
C ILE A 80 5.65 12.78 0.97
N GLU A 81 6.18 13.52 1.96
CA GLU A 81 5.36 14.40 2.80
C GLU A 81 4.76 15.58 2.03
N ALA A 82 5.44 16.10 1.01
CA ALA A 82 4.92 17.17 0.14
C ALA A 82 3.69 16.73 -0.68
N GLN A 83 3.51 15.42 -0.88
CA GLN A 83 2.32 14.84 -1.51
C GLN A 83 1.19 14.54 -0.50
N GLY A 84 1.36 14.94 0.77
CA GLY A 84 0.38 14.73 1.84
C GLY A 84 0.43 13.34 2.50
N LEU A 85 1.43 12.53 2.15
CA LEU A 85 1.61 11.19 2.71
C LEU A 85 2.41 11.24 4.01
N LYS A 86 2.19 10.28 4.90
CA LYS A 86 2.94 10.16 6.17
C LYS A 86 4.09 9.18 6.02
N VAL A 87 5.27 9.54 6.55
CA VAL A 87 6.47 8.68 6.53
C VAL A 87 6.84 8.27 7.95
N ALA A 88 6.88 6.97 8.22
CA ALA A 88 7.34 6.41 9.50
C ALA A 88 8.89 6.43 9.62
N PRO A 89 9.44 6.48 10.86
CA PRO A 89 10.89 6.48 11.11
C PRO A 89 11.62 5.18 10.76
#